data_AF-A0A6P6I5C4-F1
#
_entry.id   AF-A0A6P6I5C4-F1
#
_cell.length_a   1.000
_cell.length_b   1.000
_cell.length_c   1.000
_cell.angle_alpha   90.00
_cell.angle_beta   90.00
_cell.angle_gamma   90.00
#
_symmetry.space_group_name_H-M   'P 1'
#
loop_
_entity.id
_entity.type
_entity.pdbx_description
1 polymer ?
#
loop_
_entity_poly.entity_id
_entity_poly.type
_entity_poly.pdbx_seq_one_letter_code
_entity_poly.pdbx_strand_id
1 'polypeptide(L)'
;MVPGREFAEQGAQRYRQAQAAVLSILPRLHQLKVPTKRPTDYFAEMAKSDQQMQKIRQKLQAKQVAMEKSEKAKQLRALRKYGKKVQTEVLQKRQREKTHMMNAIKKYQKGFSDKLDFLEGDQKAAARKTKEGAKGQQMKKGPNAKRRYKNQKFGFGGKKKGSKWNTRESYDDVSSFRAKTAHGKGLKRPGKKGSNKRPGKRTREKMKSRTR
;
A
#
# COMPACT_ATOMS: atom_id res chain seq x y z
N MET A 1 18.98 29.86 -11.37
CA MET A 1 20.23 29.29 -10.82
C MET A 1 19.88 28.40 -9.64
N VAL A 2 20.25 27.11 -9.66
CA VAL A 2 19.92 26.16 -8.59
C VAL A 2 21.08 26.13 -7.60
N PRO A 3 20.96 26.75 -6.41
CA PRO A 3 22.08 26.93 -5.47
C PRO A 3 22.65 25.61 -4.92
N GLY A 4 22.06 24.45 -5.21
CA GLY A 4 22.51 23.14 -4.71
C GLY A 4 23.56 22.41 -5.57
N ARG A 5 23.80 22.81 -6.83
CA ARG A 5 24.76 22.11 -7.70
C ARG A 5 26.21 22.39 -7.32
N GLU A 6 26.52 23.64 -7.00
CA GLU A 6 27.88 24.08 -6.66
C GLU A 6 28.39 23.41 -5.37
N PHE A 7 27.56 23.29 -4.34
CA PHE A 7 27.94 22.57 -3.11
C PHE A 7 28.18 21.08 -3.33
N ALA A 8 27.44 20.46 -4.24
CA ALA A 8 27.62 19.05 -4.58
C ALA A 8 28.94 18.83 -5.34
N GLU A 9 29.28 19.72 -6.27
CA GLU A 9 30.53 19.67 -7.04
C GLU A 9 31.75 19.90 -6.15
N GLN A 10 31.72 20.92 -5.28
CA GLN A 10 32.79 21.18 -4.31
C GLN A 10 32.96 20.02 -3.31
N GLY A 11 31.86 19.38 -2.90
CA GLY A 11 31.91 18.17 -2.07
C GLY A 11 32.58 17.00 -2.80
N ALA A 12 32.23 16.76 -4.07
CA ALA A 12 32.79 15.70 -4.88
C ALA A 12 34.29 15.92 -5.21
N GLN A 13 34.70 17.16 -5.42
CA GLN A 13 36.11 17.51 -5.62
C GLN A 13 36.96 17.21 -4.38
N ARG A 14 36.51 17.64 -3.19
CA ARG A 14 37.19 17.35 -1.90
C ARG A 14 37.28 15.85 -1.63
N TYR A 15 36.21 15.09 -1.94
CA TYR A 15 36.21 13.64 -1.78
C TYR A 15 37.25 12.97 -2.69
N ARG A 16 37.33 13.37 -3.97
CA ARG A 16 38.32 12.85 -4.92
C ARG A 16 39.76 13.18 -4.51
N GLN A 17 40.00 14.41 -4.05
CA GLN A 17 41.31 14.82 -3.55
C GLN A 17 41.75 13.97 -2.35
N ALA A 18 40.86 13.77 -1.36
CA ALA A 18 41.13 12.93 -0.20
C ALA A 18 41.40 11.46 -0.60
N GLN A 19 40.61 10.92 -1.54
CA GLN A 19 40.81 9.56 -2.05
C GLN A 19 42.16 9.41 -2.77
N ALA A 20 42.54 10.37 -3.62
CA ALA A 20 43.83 10.35 -4.30
C ALA A 20 45.00 10.39 -3.31
N ALA A 21 44.91 11.22 -2.26
CA ALA A 21 45.91 11.27 -1.20
C ALA A 21 46.05 9.91 -0.49
N VAL A 22 44.95 9.27 -0.10
CA VAL A 22 44.97 7.93 0.54
C VAL A 22 45.62 6.90 -0.39
N LEU A 23 45.25 6.87 -1.66
CA LEU A 23 45.82 5.93 -2.64
C LEU A 23 47.33 6.14 -2.84
N SER A 24 47.82 7.37 -2.76
CA SER A 24 49.25 7.67 -2.88
C SER A 24 50.07 7.24 -1.64
N ILE A 25 49.47 7.27 -0.45
CA ILE A 25 50.15 7.00 0.83
C ILE A 25 50.16 5.50 1.16
N LEU A 26 49.10 4.76 0.82
CA LEU A 26 48.98 3.33 1.16
C LEU A 26 50.18 2.47 0.72
N PRO A 27 50.73 2.60 -0.51
CA PRO A 27 51.91 1.84 -0.93
C PRO A 27 53.14 2.13 -0.07
N ARG A 28 53.34 3.41 0.32
CA ARG A 28 54.47 3.83 1.16
C ARG A 28 54.37 3.22 2.55
N LEU A 29 53.16 3.19 3.14
CA LEU A 29 52.94 2.55 4.44
C LEU A 29 53.15 1.03 4.41
N HIS A 30 52.81 0.38 3.29
CA HIS A 30 53.05 -1.06 3.11
C HIS A 30 54.54 -1.38 2.98
N GLN A 31 55.32 -0.54 2.29
CA GLN A 31 56.79 -0.67 2.24
C GLN A 31 57.41 -0.57 3.63
N LEU A 32 56.88 0.32 4.48
CA LEU A 32 57.28 0.47 5.88
C LEU A 32 56.69 -0.61 6.81
N LYS A 33 55.97 -1.62 6.27
CA LYS A 33 55.34 -2.72 7.02
C LYS A 33 54.34 -2.26 8.10
N VAL A 34 53.71 -1.10 7.91
CA VAL A 34 52.68 -0.58 8.84
C VAL A 34 51.30 -1.16 8.49
N PRO A 35 50.59 -1.81 9.44
CA PRO A 35 49.24 -2.31 9.20
C PRO A 35 48.25 -1.15 9.04
N THR A 36 47.53 -1.12 7.91
CA THR A 36 46.66 0.00 7.53
C THR A 36 45.17 -0.27 7.70
N LYS A 37 44.76 -1.53 7.71
CA LYS A 37 43.36 -1.93 7.89
C LYS A 37 43.07 -2.23 9.35
N ARG A 38 41.94 -1.74 9.86
CA ARG A 38 41.43 -2.12 11.17
C ARG A 38 40.96 -3.59 11.15
N PRO A 39 41.50 -4.46 12.00
CA PRO A 39 41.00 -5.83 12.17
C PRO A 39 39.56 -5.84 12.68
N THR A 40 38.75 -6.82 12.26
CA THR A 40 37.35 -6.95 12.69
C THR A 40 37.20 -7.34 14.15
N ASP A 41 38.21 -8.01 14.72
CA ASP A 41 38.21 -8.55 16.09
C ASP A 41 38.85 -7.60 17.12
N TYR A 42 39.25 -6.40 16.69
CA TYR A 42 39.85 -5.40 17.58
C TYR A 42 38.81 -4.36 18.01
N PHE A 43 38.26 -4.55 19.22
CA PHE A 43 37.21 -3.71 19.82
C PHE A 43 37.81 -2.62 20.72
N ALA A 44 38.37 -1.58 20.11
CA ALA A 44 38.73 -0.34 20.80
C ALA A 44 37.60 0.71 20.71
N GLU A 45 37.66 1.73 21.56
CA GLU A 45 36.74 2.87 21.49
C GLU A 45 36.82 3.56 20.12
N MET A 46 35.65 3.83 19.52
CA MET A 46 35.52 4.51 18.23
C MET A 46 35.08 5.95 18.44
N ALA A 47 35.35 6.83 17.47
CA ALA A 47 34.97 8.24 17.53
C ALA A 47 33.44 8.51 17.72
N LYS A 48 32.59 7.51 17.48
CA LYS A 48 31.15 7.57 17.73
C LYS A 48 30.70 6.28 18.43
N SER A 49 29.79 6.43 19.39
CA SER A 49 29.21 5.27 20.09
C SER A 49 28.33 4.42 19.17
N ASP A 50 28.31 3.11 19.42
CA ASP A 50 27.48 2.17 18.67
C ASP A 50 25.98 2.49 18.78
N GLN A 51 25.55 3.00 19.93
CA GLN A 51 24.17 3.47 20.13
C GLN A 51 23.82 4.61 19.17
N GLN A 52 24.73 5.54 18.94
CA GLN A 52 24.53 6.63 17.98
C GLN A 52 24.48 6.08 16.54
N MET A 53 25.39 5.17 16.19
CA MET A 53 25.41 4.56 14.86
C MET A 53 24.16 3.72 14.59
N GLN A 54 23.61 3.03 15.60
CA GLN A 54 22.34 2.32 15.48
C GLN A 54 21.17 3.27 15.20
N LYS A 55 21.11 4.42 15.88
CA LYS A 55 20.11 5.48 15.61
C LYS A 55 20.23 6.02 14.17
N ILE A 56 21.45 6.19 13.67
CA ILE A 56 21.68 6.64 12.28
C ILE A 56 21.19 5.59 11.29
N ARG A 57 21.53 4.30 11.50
CA ARG A 57 21.06 3.19 10.64
C ARG A 57 19.53 3.11 10.60
N GLN A 58 18.88 3.20 11.76
CA GLN A 58 17.41 3.21 11.84
C GLN A 58 16.78 4.37 11.04
N LYS A 59 17.39 5.57 11.09
CA LYS A 59 16.93 6.72 10.30
C LYS A 59 17.10 6.49 8.80
N LEU A 60 18.22 5.90 8.36
CA LEU A 60 18.46 5.58 6.95
C LEU A 60 17.46 4.54 6.44
N GLN A 61 17.24 3.46 7.18
CA GLN A 61 16.23 2.45 6.86
C GLN A 61 14.82 3.05 6.80
N ALA A 62 14.47 3.91 7.75
CA ALA A 62 13.17 4.59 7.75
C ALA A 62 12.97 5.47 6.50
N LYS A 63 14.02 6.16 6.04
CA LYS A 63 13.97 6.97 4.80
C LYS A 63 13.78 6.09 3.57
N GLN A 64 14.53 4.99 3.45
CA GLN A 64 14.38 4.03 2.34
C GLN A 64 12.96 3.47 2.27
N VAL A 65 12.45 2.97 3.40
CA VAL A 65 11.09 2.42 3.49
C VAL A 65 10.03 3.47 3.18
N ALA A 66 10.23 4.73 3.59
CA ALA A 66 9.30 5.81 3.25
C ALA A 66 9.29 6.11 1.74
N MET A 67 10.46 6.11 1.11
CA MET A 67 10.61 6.32 -0.34
C MET A 67 9.90 5.21 -1.12
N GLU A 68 10.20 3.94 -0.82
CA GLU A 68 9.56 2.78 -1.46
C GLU A 68 8.04 2.78 -1.29
N LYS A 69 7.54 3.12 -0.09
CA LYS A 69 6.09 3.21 0.16
C LYS A 69 5.45 4.29 -0.71
N SER A 70 6.13 5.43 -0.87
CA SER A 70 5.63 6.53 -1.70
C SER A 70 5.56 6.13 -3.18
N GLU A 71 6.55 5.40 -3.68
CA GLU A 71 6.61 4.89 -5.05
C GLU A 71 5.53 3.84 -5.31
N LYS A 72 5.40 2.86 -4.41
CA LYS A 72 4.33 1.86 -4.47
C LYS A 72 2.95 2.53 -4.45
N ALA A 73 2.77 3.59 -3.65
CA ALA A 73 1.52 4.35 -3.62
C ALA A 73 1.26 5.16 -4.91
N LYS A 74 2.31 5.63 -5.60
CA LYS A 74 2.18 6.26 -6.93
C LYS A 74 1.77 5.23 -7.98
N GLN A 75 2.42 4.06 -7.99
CA GLN A 75 2.10 2.95 -8.90
C GLN A 75 0.64 2.49 -8.73
N LEU A 76 0.20 2.25 -7.49
CA LEU A 76 -1.18 1.86 -7.20
C LEU A 76 -2.21 2.92 -7.64
N ARG A 77 -1.86 4.21 -7.53
CA ARG A 77 -2.71 5.30 -8.02
C ARG A 77 -2.81 5.30 -9.55
N ALA A 78 -1.69 5.10 -10.24
CA ALA A 78 -1.67 4.99 -11.70
C ALA A 78 -2.50 3.80 -12.20
N LEU A 79 -2.32 2.62 -11.60
CA LEU A 79 -3.08 1.41 -11.93
C LEU A 79 -4.59 1.60 -11.72
N ARG A 80 -5.01 2.25 -10.63
CA ARG A 80 -6.43 2.56 -10.39
C ARG A 80 -7.01 3.53 -11.41
N LYS A 81 -6.22 4.54 -11.82
CA LYS A 81 -6.65 5.50 -12.86
C LYS A 81 -6.80 4.81 -14.21
N TYR A 82 -5.82 3.98 -14.58
CA TYR A 82 -5.85 3.21 -15.82
C TYR A 82 -7.01 2.19 -15.82
N GLY A 83 -7.18 1.42 -14.74
CA GLY A 83 -8.27 0.44 -14.63
C GLY A 83 -9.66 1.06 -14.83
N LYS A 84 -9.89 2.29 -14.36
CA LYS A 84 -11.14 3.01 -14.63
C LYS A 84 -11.32 3.36 -16.11
N LYS A 85 -10.27 3.85 -16.77
CA LYS A 85 -10.31 4.16 -18.22
C LYS A 85 -10.58 2.92 -19.05
N VAL A 86 -9.88 1.82 -18.74
CA VAL A 86 -10.07 0.53 -19.40
C VAL A 86 -11.51 0.04 -19.24
N GLN A 87 -12.10 0.14 -18.05
CA GLN A 87 -13.49 -0.25 -17.83
C GLN A 87 -14.46 0.55 -18.71
N THR A 88 -14.27 1.88 -18.80
CA THR A 88 -15.12 2.73 -19.65
C THR A 88 -14.92 2.44 -21.14
N GLU A 89 -13.68 2.24 -21.59
CA GLU A 89 -13.35 1.92 -22.98
C GLU A 89 -13.92 0.57 -23.39
N VAL A 90 -13.82 -0.46 -22.53
CA VAL A 90 -14.40 -1.78 -22.79
C VAL A 90 -15.92 -1.72 -22.89
N LEU A 91 -16.60 -0.96 -22.02
CA LEU A 91 -18.05 -0.80 -22.10
C LEU A 91 -18.47 -0.06 -23.37
N GLN A 92 -17.77 1.02 -23.73
CA GLN A 92 -18.03 1.76 -24.97
C GLN A 92 -17.78 0.90 -26.20
N LYS A 93 -16.68 0.12 -26.23
CA LYS A 93 -16.36 -0.80 -27.33
C LYS A 93 -17.47 -1.84 -27.50
N ARG A 94 -17.90 -2.50 -26.42
CA ARG A 94 -19.03 -3.45 -26.45
C ARG A 94 -20.32 -2.83 -26.95
N GLN A 95 -20.63 -1.61 -26.52
CA GLN A 95 -21.83 -0.91 -26.99
C GLN A 95 -21.73 -0.58 -28.48
N ARG A 96 -20.57 -0.12 -28.96
CA ARG A 96 -20.32 0.14 -30.40
C ARG A 96 -20.43 -1.13 -31.23
N GLU A 97 -19.80 -2.22 -30.81
CA GLU A 97 -19.90 -3.55 -31.44
C GLU A 97 -21.36 -4.00 -31.51
N LYS A 98 -22.12 -3.88 -30.41
CA LYS A 98 -23.54 -4.21 -30.38
C LYS A 98 -24.37 -3.34 -31.33
N THR A 99 -24.14 -2.02 -31.36
CA THR A 99 -24.85 -1.12 -32.29
C THR A 99 -24.50 -1.39 -33.74
N HIS A 100 -23.23 -1.69 -34.04
CA HIS A 100 -22.77 -2.04 -35.38
C HIS A 100 -23.44 -3.34 -35.85
N MET A 101 -23.46 -4.37 -35.01
CA MET A 101 -24.17 -5.62 -35.25
C MET A 101 -25.67 -5.40 -35.49
N MET A 102 -26.35 -4.65 -34.62
CA MET A 102 -27.78 -4.36 -34.79
C MET A 102 -28.07 -3.59 -36.08
N ASN A 103 -27.19 -2.67 -36.48
CA ASN A 103 -27.33 -1.94 -37.74
C ASN A 103 -27.08 -2.84 -38.96
N ALA A 104 -26.12 -3.76 -38.90
CA ALA A 104 -25.89 -4.75 -39.95
C ALA A 104 -27.12 -5.66 -40.13
N ILE A 105 -27.70 -6.16 -39.02
CA ILE A 105 -28.93 -6.97 -39.05
C ILE A 105 -30.09 -6.18 -39.69
N LYS A 106 -30.28 -4.91 -39.29
CA LYS A 106 -31.34 -4.06 -39.86
C LYS A 106 -31.14 -3.77 -41.35
N LYS A 107 -29.90 -3.63 -41.82
CA LYS A 107 -29.59 -3.43 -43.25
C LYS A 107 -29.86 -4.69 -44.08
N TYR A 108 -29.49 -5.86 -43.54
CA TYR A 108 -29.80 -7.16 -44.14
C TYR A 108 -31.31 -7.40 -44.23
N GLN A 109 -32.06 -7.15 -43.14
CA GLN A 109 -33.53 -7.27 -43.13
C GLN A 109 -34.23 -6.36 -44.15
N LYS A 110 -33.62 -5.22 -44.48
CA LYS A 110 -34.15 -4.26 -45.47
C LYS A 110 -33.69 -4.54 -46.90
N GLY A 111 -32.95 -5.62 -47.15
CA GLY A 111 -32.51 -6.02 -48.50
C GLY A 111 -31.38 -5.17 -49.10
N PHE A 112 -30.71 -4.32 -48.30
CA PHE A 112 -29.61 -3.45 -48.78
C PHE A 112 -28.25 -4.17 -48.86
N SER A 113 -28.14 -5.41 -48.38
CA SER A 113 -26.88 -6.16 -48.39
C SER A 113 -27.12 -7.68 -48.39
N ASP A 114 -26.65 -8.38 -49.42
CA ASP A 114 -26.80 -9.85 -49.59
C ASP A 114 -25.69 -10.69 -48.92
N LYS A 115 -24.59 -10.05 -48.49
CA LYS A 115 -23.43 -10.77 -47.91
C LYS A 115 -23.50 -10.76 -46.38
N LEU A 116 -23.50 -11.94 -45.76
CA LEU A 116 -23.49 -12.16 -44.31
C LEU A 116 -22.12 -11.84 -43.65
N ASP A 117 -21.50 -10.72 -44.03
CA ASP A 117 -20.15 -10.31 -43.60
C ASP A 117 -20.07 -10.02 -42.08
N PHE A 118 -21.22 -9.82 -41.42
CA PHE A 118 -21.32 -9.70 -39.97
C PHE A 118 -21.03 -11.02 -39.22
N LEU A 119 -21.27 -12.19 -39.82
CA LEU A 119 -21.14 -13.49 -39.16
C LEU A 119 -19.73 -14.08 -39.25
N GLU A 120 -18.94 -13.68 -40.25
CA GLU A 120 -17.62 -14.29 -40.53
C GLU A 120 -16.48 -13.68 -39.69
N GLY A 121 -16.71 -12.52 -39.07
CA GLY A 121 -15.68 -11.72 -38.39
C GLY A 121 -15.13 -12.24 -37.05
N ASP A 122 -15.56 -13.39 -36.52
CA ASP A 122 -15.05 -13.88 -35.22
C ASP A 122 -14.98 -15.43 -35.06
N GLN A 123 -15.29 -16.21 -36.10
CA GLN A 123 -15.28 -17.68 -35.99
C GLN A 123 -13.89 -18.33 -36.13
N LYS A 124 -12.85 -17.60 -36.56
CA LYS A 124 -11.49 -18.16 -36.74
C LYS A 124 -10.57 -18.10 -35.50
N ALA A 125 -11.01 -17.55 -34.37
CA ALA A 125 -10.19 -17.47 -33.14
C ALA A 125 -10.61 -18.41 -32.00
N ALA A 126 -11.63 -19.26 -32.19
CA ALA A 126 -12.15 -20.16 -31.15
C ALA A 126 -11.56 -21.58 -31.17
N ALA A 127 -10.53 -21.85 -31.97
CA ALA A 127 -9.79 -23.11 -31.93
C ALA A 127 -8.41 -22.89 -31.28
N ARG A 128 -8.15 -23.61 -30.18
CA ARG A 128 -6.92 -23.67 -29.37
C ARG A 128 -6.84 -22.68 -28.21
N LYS A 129 -7.34 -23.11 -27.05
CA LYS A 129 -6.54 -23.30 -25.83
C LYS A 129 -7.42 -23.93 -24.73
N THR A 130 -7.53 -25.25 -24.76
CA THR A 130 -7.67 -26.04 -23.55
C THR A 130 -6.39 -25.87 -22.73
N LYS A 131 -6.44 -25.01 -21.71
CA LYS A 131 -5.53 -25.08 -20.58
C LYS A 131 -6.36 -25.28 -19.33
N GLU A 132 -6.33 -26.52 -18.89
CA GLU A 132 -6.58 -26.93 -17.51
C GLU A 132 -5.78 -26.04 -16.56
N GLY A 133 -6.47 -25.45 -15.60
CA GLY A 133 -5.90 -24.49 -14.68
C GLY A 133 -6.90 -24.25 -13.56
N ALA A 134 -6.83 -25.11 -12.55
CA ALA A 134 -7.42 -25.03 -11.23
C ALA A 134 -8.26 -23.77 -10.95
N LYS A 135 -9.60 -23.92 -11.00
CA LYS A 135 -10.55 -22.98 -10.38
C LYS A 135 -10.35 -23.04 -8.86
N GLY A 136 -9.38 -22.29 -8.36
CA GLY A 136 -9.37 -21.85 -6.97
C GLY A 136 -10.66 -21.08 -6.74
N GLN A 137 -11.59 -21.70 -6.02
CA GLN A 137 -12.80 -21.06 -5.53
C GLN A 137 -12.40 -19.78 -4.80
N GLN A 138 -12.52 -18.64 -5.49
CA GLN A 138 -12.63 -17.37 -4.81
C GLN A 138 -13.93 -17.43 -4.02
N MET A 139 -13.84 -17.86 -2.76
CA MET A 139 -14.86 -17.57 -1.77
C MET A 139 -15.08 -16.06 -1.84
N LYS A 140 -16.19 -15.67 -2.46
CA LYS A 140 -16.72 -14.31 -2.34
C LYS A 140 -16.89 -14.09 -0.85
N LYS A 141 -15.91 -13.44 -0.21
CA LYS A 141 -16.01 -13.03 1.20
C LYS A 141 -17.24 -12.14 1.26
N GLY A 142 -18.34 -12.73 1.72
CA GLY A 142 -19.58 -12.03 1.96
C GLY A 142 -19.35 -10.86 2.92
N PRO A 143 -20.37 -10.01 3.12
CA PRO A 143 -20.27 -8.88 4.04
C PRO A 143 -19.71 -9.36 5.39
N ASN A 144 -18.71 -8.63 5.92
CA ASN A 144 -18.12 -8.88 7.24
C ASN A 144 -19.24 -9.15 8.28
N ALA A 145 -19.04 -10.05 9.26
CA ALA A 145 -20.01 -10.38 10.30
C ALA A 145 -20.64 -9.13 10.95
N LYS A 146 -19.84 -8.07 11.17
CA LYS A 146 -20.35 -6.77 11.66
C LYS A 146 -21.36 -6.12 10.72
N ARG A 147 -21.17 -6.27 9.41
CA ARG A 147 -22.08 -5.77 8.37
C ARG A 147 -23.31 -6.68 8.24
N ARG A 148 -23.19 -8.01 8.40
CA ARG A 148 -24.35 -8.91 8.47
C ARG A 148 -25.28 -8.55 9.63
N TYR A 149 -24.72 -8.35 10.83
CA TYR A 149 -25.50 -7.92 12.00
C TYR A 149 -26.19 -6.56 11.78
N LYS A 150 -25.48 -5.58 11.22
CA LYS A 150 -26.08 -4.26 10.92
C LYS A 150 -27.15 -4.31 9.83
N ASN A 151 -26.99 -5.20 8.85
CA ASN A 151 -27.99 -5.42 7.81
C ASN A 151 -29.22 -6.13 8.37
N GLN A 152 -29.05 -7.05 9.32
CA GLN A 152 -30.16 -7.71 10.01
C GLN A 152 -30.89 -6.75 10.94
N LYS A 153 -30.16 -6.02 11.80
CA LYS A 153 -30.76 -5.11 12.78
C LYS A 153 -31.42 -3.88 12.15
N PHE A 154 -30.87 -3.39 11.04
CA PHE A 154 -31.30 -2.10 10.49
C PHE A 154 -31.67 -2.16 8.99
N GLY A 155 -31.64 -3.31 8.32
CA GLY A 155 -31.84 -3.42 6.88
C GLY A 155 -30.63 -3.03 6.01
N PHE A 156 -30.69 -3.34 4.71
CA PHE A 156 -29.67 -3.01 3.71
C PHE A 156 -29.98 -1.66 3.04
N GLY A 157 -28.97 -0.78 2.92
CA GLY A 157 -28.98 0.51 2.18
C GLY A 157 -30.32 1.20 1.87
N GLY A 158 -30.61 2.34 2.51
CA GLY A 158 -31.78 3.18 2.25
C GLY A 158 -32.13 4.09 3.43
N LYS A 159 -33.09 5.02 3.27
CA LYS A 159 -33.66 5.83 4.37
C LYS A 159 -34.32 4.88 5.37
N LYS A 160 -33.67 4.69 6.51
CA LYS A 160 -34.19 3.88 7.63
C LYS A 160 -35.16 4.78 8.38
N LYS A 161 -36.46 4.48 8.36
CA LYS A 161 -37.55 5.24 9.01
C LYS A 161 -37.34 5.30 10.53
N GLY A 162 -36.42 6.14 11.01
CA GLY A 162 -36.20 6.37 12.45
C GLY A 162 -35.67 5.16 13.24
N SER A 163 -35.47 3.96 12.66
CA SER A 163 -35.04 2.75 13.38
C SER A 163 -33.62 2.78 13.96
N LYS A 164 -32.92 3.91 13.80
CA LYS A 164 -31.65 4.22 14.45
C LYS A 164 -31.79 5.28 15.56
N TRP A 165 -32.98 5.81 15.78
CA TRP A 165 -33.25 6.82 16.79
C TRP A 165 -33.50 6.13 18.12
N ASN A 166 -33.08 6.77 19.21
CA ASN A 166 -33.30 6.23 20.56
C ASN A 166 -34.79 6.40 20.90
N THR A 167 -35.48 5.31 21.21
CA THR A 167 -36.80 5.34 21.85
C THR A 167 -36.62 5.53 23.36
N ARG A 168 -37.66 6.00 24.06
CA ARG A 168 -37.65 6.20 25.52
C ARG A 168 -37.20 4.93 26.26
N GLU A 169 -37.74 3.79 25.86
CA GLU A 169 -37.36 2.47 26.40
C GLU A 169 -35.90 2.08 26.07
N SER A 170 -35.39 2.46 24.90
CA SER A 170 -33.99 2.19 24.51
C SER A 170 -32.98 3.13 25.19
N TYR A 171 -33.43 4.24 25.78
CA TYR A 171 -32.56 5.17 26.50
C TYR A 171 -32.25 4.62 27.91
N ASP A 172 -33.25 4.00 28.56
CA ASP A 172 -33.12 3.47 29.91
C ASP A 172 -32.59 2.02 29.95
N ASP A 173 -32.61 1.29 28.83
CA ASP A 173 -32.08 -0.08 28.74
C ASP A 173 -30.54 -0.13 28.71
N VAL A 174 -29.94 -0.22 29.89
CA VAL A 174 -28.50 -0.45 30.10
C VAL A 174 -28.13 -1.94 30.23
N SER A 175 -29.06 -2.88 30.05
CA SER A 175 -28.82 -4.32 30.25
C SER A 175 -27.74 -4.89 29.31
N SER A 176 -27.64 -4.33 28.10
CA SER A 176 -26.64 -4.69 27.10
C SER A 176 -25.25 -4.08 27.37
N PHE A 177 -25.14 -3.13 28.32
CA PHE A 177 -23.89 -2.49 28.70
C PHE A 177 -23.06 -3.40 29.60
N ARG A 178 -22.11 -4.13 29.01
CA ARG A 178 -21.12 -4.92 29.76
C ARG A 178 -20.02 -4.03 30.32
N ALA A 179 -20.26 -3.43 31.49
CA ALA A 179 -19.31 -2.59 32.22
C ALA A 179 -17.91 -3.23 32.37
N LYS A 180 -17.87 -4.56 32.60
CA LYS A 180 -16.63 -5.35 32.71
C LYS A 180 -15.77 -5.34 31.43
N THR A 181 -16.36 -5.18 30.25
CA THR A 181 -15.64 -5.12 28.96
C THR A 181 -15.34 -3.68 28.54
N ALA A 182 -16.22 -2.73 28.88
CA ALA A 182 -16.05 -1.31 28.57
C ALA A 182 -14.89 -0.66 29.33
N HIS A 183 -14.71 -1.03 30.60
CA HIS A 183 -13.64 -0.49 31.46
C HIS A 183 -12.43 -1.42 31.60
N GLY A 184 -12.04 -2.20 30.58
CA GLY A 184 -10.72 -2.85 30.50
C GLY A 184 -10.28 -3.80 31.64
N LYS A 185 -11.09 -3.98 32.68
CA LYS A 185 -10.88 -4.85 33.85
C LYS A 185 -11.51 -6.23 33.65
N GLY A 186 -11.45 -6.75 32.42
CA GLY A 186 -11.74 -8.16 32.16
C GLY A 186 -10.49 -8.99 32.45
N LEU A 187 -10.65 -10.16 33.07
CA LEU A 187 -9.58 -11.15 33.26
C LEU A 187 -8.83 -11.33 31.95
N LYS A 188 -7.54 -11.00 31.96
CA LYS A 188 -6.65 -11.15 30.82
C LYS A 188 -6.60 -12.64 30.46
N ARG A 189 -7.18 -13.01 29.32
CA ARG A 189 -6.87 -14.30 28.68
C ARG A 189 -5.35 -14.33 28.42
N PRO A 190 -4.61 -15.33 28.93
CA PRO A 190 -3.19 -15.45 28.63
C PRO A 190 -3.04 -15.65 27.12
N GLY A 191 -2.24 -14.81 26.47
CA GLY A 191 -1.87 -15.00 25.06
C GLY A 191 -2.33 -13.93 24.04
N LYS A 192 -3.13 -12.91 24.40
CA LYS A 192 -3.50 -11.86 23.43
C LYS A 192 -2.85 -10.52 23.74
N LYS A 193 -1.67 -10.30 23.15
CA LYS A 193 -0.93 -9.02 23.12
C LYS A 193 -1.90 -7.92 22.68
N GLY A 194 -2.25 -7.03 23.62
CA GLY A 194 -3.19 -5.94 23.40
C GLY A 194 -2.75 -5.09 22.21
N SER A 195 -3.65 -4.88 21.25
CA SER A 195 -3.44 -3.98 20.12
C SER A 195 -2.95 -2.62 20.62
N ASN A 196 -1.89 -2.10 20.01
CA ASN A 196 -1.32 -0.77 20.27
C ASN A 196 -2.39 0.32 20.11
N LYS A 197 -3.17 0.57 21.17
CA LYS A 197 -4.13 1.67 21.21
C LYS A 197 -3.33 2.95 21.43
N ARG A 198 -3.41 3.84 20.46
CA ARG A 198 -2.78 5.16 20.48
C ARG A 198 -3.21 5.89 21.78
N PRO A 199 -2.28 6.34 22.62
CA PRO A 199 -2.61 7.02 23.86
C PRO A 199 -3.46 8.28 23.61
N GLY A 200 -4.31 8.65 24.57
CA GLY A 200 -5.19 9.81 24.48
C GLY A 200 -4.42 11.13 24.28
N LYS A 201 -5.09 12.17 23.78
CA LYS A 201 -4.46 13.46 23.40
C LYS A 201 -3.64 14.08 24.55
N ARG A 202 -4.22 14.17 25.75
CA ARG A 202 -3.52 14.66 26.96
C ARG A 202 -2.28 13.82 27.30
N THR A 203 -2.36 12.49 27.18
CA THR A 203 -1.23 11.60 27.46
C THR A 203 -0.12 11.76 26.43
N ARG A 204 -0.47 12.04 25.16
CA ARG A 204 0.49 12.32 24.09
C ARG A 204 1.22 13.65 24.29
N GLU A 205 0.53 14.69 24.76
CA GLU A 205 1.14 15.98 25.09
C GLU A 205 2.14 15.84 26.24
N LYS A 206 1.77 15.12 27.31
CA LYS A 206 2.67 14.81 28.43
C LYS A 206 3.90 13.98 28.03
N MET A 207 3.75 13.03 27.11
CA MET A 207 4.91 12.27 26.61
C MET A 207 5.86 13.15 25.79
N LYS A 208 5.31 14.11 25.04
CA LYS A 208 6.09 15.05 24.22
C LYS A 208 6.89 16.04 25.06
N SER A 209 6.39 16.41 26.24
CA SER A 209 7.12 17.26 27.21
C SER A 209 8.17 16.49 28.02
N ARG A 210 8.02 15.16 28.18
CA ARG A 210 9.03 14.30 28.84
C ARG A 210 10.23 13.95 27.97
N THR A 211 10.23 14.32 26.69
CA THR A 211 11.33 14.05 25.75
C THR A 211 12.22 15.26 25.48
N ARG A 212 12.10 16.30 26.31
CA ARG A 212 13.10 17.36 26.45
C ARG A 212 13.88 17.14 27.73
#